data_AF-A0A1P8WR38-F1
#
_entry.id   AF-A0A1P8WR38-F1
#
_cell.length_a   1.000
_cell.length_b   1.000
_cell.length_c   1.000
_cell.angle_alpha   90.00
_cell.angle_beta   90.00
_cell.angle_gamma   90.00
#
_symmetry.space_group_name_H-M   'P 1'
#
loop_
_entity.id
_entity.type
_entity.pdbx_description
1 polymer ?
#
loop_
_entity_poly.entity_id
_entity_poly.type
_entity_poly.pdbx_seq_one_letter_code
_entity_poly.pdbx_strand_id
1 'polypeptide(L)'
;MLRHTITAALLFAVVTNTCSAHKLWVLPSQTQFSGNDSWVTVDACASNDLFYFNHVPLPLQYLAIVAPDGTKAEAVNKSMGKYRSVFDLELTQDGTYRIALMSKFVFASWEEDGKPRRWRGLADELAKEMPADAKGLKVSESLGRLETFVTKNDPTTDAIKPTGDGMEMIPVTHPNDLYVGEEATFKMLVNGEPGKDLELTIVRGGTRYRNNLEEQKVTTNAKGEFSVTWDKPGMYWLSTSGKDEKTSSPEAKVRFLMYSATLEVLPE
;
A
#
# COMPACT_ATOMS: atom_id res chain seq x y z
N MET A 1 -42.93 43.30 -28.67
CA MET A 1 -41.79 42.53 -29.25
C MET A 1 -40.55 42.80 -28.42
N LEU A 2 -39.64 41.82 -28.36
CA LEU A 2 -38.35 41.73 -27.64
C LEU A 2 -38.47 41.39 -26.14
N ARG A 3 -38.48 40.11 -25.77
CA ARG A 3 -37.42 39.05 -25.76
C ARG A 3 -36.69 39.03 -24.43
N HIS A 4 -37.02 37.98 -23.67
CA HIS A 4 -36.39 37.59 -22.42
C HIS A 4 -34.91 37.27 -22.65
N THR A 5 -34.04 37.67 -21.72
CA THR A 5 -32.72 37.07 -21.59
C THR A 5 -32.48 36.81 -20.11
N ILE A 6 -32.71 35.56 -19.73
CA ILE A 6 -32.30 34.96 -18.46
C ILE A 6 -30.79 34.69 -18.58
N THR A 7 -29.96 35.36 -17.79
CA THR A 7 -28.53 35.03 -17.72
C THR A 7 -28.32 33.99 -16.63
N ALA A 8 -27.99 32.78 -17.07
CA ALA A 8 -27.78 31.60 -16.24
C ALA A 8 -26.54 31.74 -15.34
N ALA A 9 -26.67 31.26 -14.10
CA ALA A 9 -25.60 31.13 -13.13
C ALA A 9 -24.54 30.12 -13.60
N LEU A 10 -23.26 30.53 -13.64
CA LEU A 10 -22.15 29.60 -13.73
C LEU A 10 -21.93 28.96 -12.35
N LEU A 11 -22.42 27.72 -12.20
CA LEU A 11 -22.00 26.83 -11.12
C LEU A 11 -20.57 26.37 -11.43
N PHE A 12 -19.59 26.83 -10.66
CA PHE A 12 -18.25 26.25 -10.68
C PHE A 12 -18.37 24.82 -10.12
N ALA A 13 -18.37 23.83 -11.00
CA ALA A 13 -18.28 22.43 -10.61
C ALA A 13 -16.91 22.22 -9.95
N VAL A 14 -16.93 21.99 -8.63
CA VAL A 14 -15.80 21.47 -7.88
C VAL A 14 -15.38 20.18 -8.56
N VAL A 15 -14.17 20.16 -9.10
CA VAL A 15 -13.52 18.93 -9.52
C VAL A 15 -13.24 18.15 -8.24
N THR A 16 -14.21 17.33 -7.82
CA THR A 16 -13.97 16.29 -6.84
C THR A 16 -12.98 15.33 -7.48
N ASN A 17 -11.69 15.47 -7.15
CA ASN A 17 -10.71 14.44 -7.41
C ASN A 17 -11.28 13.14 -6.83
N THR A 18 -11.63 12.21 -7.70
CA THR A 18 -12.09 10.89 -7.35
C THR A 18 -11.01 10.24 -6.50
N CYS A 19 -11.28 10.19 -5.19
CA CYS A 19 -10.59 9.35 -4.22
C CYS A 19 -10.26 8.01 -4.87
N SER A 20 -9.01 7.54 -4.71
CA SER A 20 -8.60 6.21 -5.16
C SER A 20 -9.64 5.20 -4.69
N ALA A 21 -10.43 4.65 -5.63
CA ALA A 21 -11.63 3.89 -5.29
C ALA A 21 -11.28 2.52 -4.67
N HIS A 22 -10.10 2.00 -4.99
CA HIS A 22 -9.65 0.71 -4.49
C HIS A 22 -8.61 0.89 -3.39
N LYS A 23 -8.89 0.29 -2.24
CA LYS A 23 -7.96 0.16 -1.11
C LYS A 23 -7.29 -1.19 -1.22
N LEU A 24 -5.98 -1.18 -1.38
CA LEU A 24 -5.15 -2.38 -1.42
C LEU A 24 -4.62 -2.65 -0.02
N TRP A 25 -4.72 -3.89 0.45
CA TRP A 25 -4.28 -4.23 1.82
C TRP A 25 -3.91 -5.70 1.96
N VAL A 26 -3.06 -5.94 2.95
CA VAL A 26 -2.88 -7.24 3.62
C VAL A 26 -3.42 -7.11 5.03
N LEU A 27 -4.20 -8.07 5.52
CA LEU A 27 -4.84 -8.02 6.82
C LEU A 27 -4.52 -9.32 7.58
N PRO A 28 -3.73 -9.26 8.66
CA PRO A 28 -3.50 -10.41 9.52
C PRO A 28 -4.72 -10.66 10.42
N SER A 29 -4.93 -11.91 10.83
CA SER A 29 -5.98 -12.29 11.78
C SER A 29 -5.80 -11.65 13.15
N GLN A 30 -4.55 -11.32 13.51
CA GLN A 30 -4.11 -10.71 14.76
C GLN A 30 -2.67 -10.18 14.56
N THR A 31 -2.26 -9.14 15.28
CA THR A 31 -0.89 -8.61 15.15
C THR A 31 0.04 -8.91 16.32
N GLN A 32 -0.47 -9.30 17.49
CA GLN A 32 0.33 -9.68 18.66
C GLN A 32 0.03 -11.09 19.11
N PHE A 33 1.04 -11.91 19.34
CA PHE A 33 0.93 -13.30 19.76
C PHE A 33 1.75 -13.56 21.02
N SER A 34 1.32 -14.51 21.83
CA SER A 34 2.05 -14.94 23.03
C SER A 34 2.16 -16.47 23.09
N GLY A 35 3.29 -16.98 23.55
CA GLY A 35 3.52 -18.41 23.73
C GLY A 35 4.27 -19.05 22.55
N ASN A 36 4.27 -20.38 22.47
CA ASN A 36 5.21 -21.10 21.61
C ASN A 36 4.63 -21.47 20.23
N ASP A 37 3.34 -21.81 20.18
CA ASP A 37 2.67 -22.35 18.99
C ASP A 37 1.73 -21.30 18.36
N SER A 38 2.32 -20.28 17.74
CA SER A 38 1.58 -19.16 17.18
C SER A 38 1.53 -19.21 15.65
N TRP A 39 0.34 -19.03 15.10
CA TRP A 39 0.06 -19.00 13.67
C TRP A 39 -0.74 -17.75 13.34
N VAL A 40 -0.39 -17.10 12.23
CA VAL A 40 -1.18 -15.99 11.69
C VAL A 40 -1.71 -16.37 10.31
N THR A 41 -3.01 -16.15 10.11
CA THR A 41 -3.63 -16.20 8.79
C THR A 41 -3.71 -14.79 8.24
N VAL A 42 -3.34 -14.59 6.98
CA VAL A 42 -3.31 -13.26 6.35
C VAL A 42 -4.12 -13.26 5.07
N ASP A 43 -5.05 -12.32 4.98
CA ASP A 43 -5.82 -12.03 3.78
C ASP A 43 -5.17 -10.93 2.95
N ALA A 44 -5.25 -11.02 1.61
CA ALA A 44 -4.73 -10.01 0.69
C ALA A 44 -5.71 -9.72 -0.45
N CYS A 45 -6.17 -8.48 -0.58
CA CYS A 45 -7.03 -8.06 -1.68
C CYS A 45 -7.01 -6.55 -1.94
N ALA A 46 -7.60 -6.17 -3.07
CA ALA A 46 -8.09 -4.82 -3.29
C ALA A 46 -9.60 -4.80 -3.01
N SER A 47 -10.11 -3.73 -2.39
CA SER A 47 -11.53 -3.58 -2.04
C SER A 47 -12.07 -2.18 -2.29
N ASN A 48 -13.39 -2.07 -2.46
CA ASN A 48 -14.09 -0.78 -2.48
C ASN A 48 -14.35 -0.28 -1.05
N ASP A 49 -14.79 -1.18 -0.18
CA ASP A 49 -14.98 -0.93 1.25
C ASP A 49 -13.76 -1.46 2.01
N LEU A 50 -13.20 -0.67 2.94
CA LEU A 50 -11.97 -1.06 3.62
C LEU A 50 -12.17 -2.34 4.46
N PHE A 51 -11.28 -3.32 4.27
CA PHE A 51 -11.33 -4.65 4.90
C PHE A 51 -12.56 -5.50 4.53
N TYR A 52 -13.13 -5.30 3.33
CA TYR A 52 -14.17 -6.18 2.78
C TYR A 52 -13.73 -6.85 1.48
N PHE A 53 -14.04 -8.13 1.33
CA PHE A 53 -13.71 -8.92 0.14
C PHE A 53 -14.71 -8.70 -0.99
N ASN A 54 -14.64 -7.56 -1.71
CA ASN A 54 -15.66 -7.19 -2.69
C ASN A 54 -15.14 -6.64 -4.04
N HIS A 55 -13.84 -6.75 -4.33
CA HIS A 55 -13.30 -6.34 -5.63
C HIS A 55 -12.41 -7.41 -6.28
N VAL A 56 -11.12 -7.51 -5.96
CA VAL A 56 -10.22 -8.53 -6.57
C VAL A 56 -9.16 -9.04 -5.59
N PRO A 57 -8.73 -10.32 -5.68
CA PRO A 57 -7.61 -10.85 -4.91
C PRO A 57 -6.29 -10.23 -5.37
N LEU A 58 -5.31 -10.16 -4.46
CA LEU A 58 -3.94 -9.82 -4.83
C LEU A 58 -3.12 -11.11 -5.03
N PRO A 59 -2.38 -11.25 -6.15
CA PRO A 59 -1.55 -12.43 -6.37
C PRO A 59 -0.40 -12.48 -5.35
N LEU A 60 -0.17 -13.66 -4.75
CA LEU A 60 0.86 -13.86 -3.72
C LEU A 60 2.26 -14.13 -4.30
N GLN A 61 2.45 -14.02 -5.63
CA GLN A 61 3.72 -14.34 -6.29
C GLN A 61 4.89 -13.43 -5.86
N TYR A 62 4.58 -12.24 -5.35
CA TYR A 62 5.55 -11.26 -4.83
C TYR A 62 5.41 -11.03 -3.32
N LEU A 63 4.93 -12.05 -2.60
CA LEU A 63 4.91 -12.06 -1.15
C LEU A 63 6.34 -12.23 -0.63
N ALA A 64 6.75 -11.31 0.23
CA ALA A 64 8.00 -11.35 0.96
C ALA A 64 7.70 -11.31 2.46
N ILE A 65 8.21 -12.30 3.19
CA ILE A 65 8.10 -12.35 4.65
C ILE A 65 9.51 -12.38 5.23
N VAL A 66 9.78 -11.47 6.15
CA VAL A 66 11.05 -11.37 6.87
C VAL A 66 10.80 -11.72 8.33
N ALA A 67 11.54 -12.70 8.83
CA ALA A 67 11.52 -13.15 10.21
C ALA A 67 12.27 -12.19 11.15
N PRO A 68 12.07 -12.29 12.48
CA PRO A 68 12.71 -11.44 13.48
C PRO A 68 14.22 -11.30 13.35
N ASP A 69 14.93 -12.37 12.96
CA ASP A 69 16.38 -12.36 12.75
C ASP A 69 16.83 -11.78 11.38
N GLY A 70 15.89 -11.32 10.55
CA GLY A 70 16.13 -10.80 9.20
C GLY A 70 16.16 -11.86 8.09
N THR A 71 16.00 -13.14 8.42
CA THR A 71 15.91 -14.22 7.44
C THR A 71 14.54 -14.26 6.75
N LYS A 72 14.41 -15.05 5.69
CA LYS A 72 13.12 -15.22 4.99
C LYS A 72 12.26 -16.23 5.77
N ALA A 73 10.98 -15.91 5.95
CA ALA A 73 9.98 -16.87 6.39
C ALA A 73 9.07 -17.28 5.22
N GLU A 74 8.47 -18.47 5.32
CA GLU A 74 7.65 -19.04 4.25
C GLU A 74 6.16 -19.02 4.60
N ALA A 75 5.35 -18.54 3.65
CA ALA A 75 3.91 -18.70 3.71
C ALA A 75 3.50 -20.09 3.21
N VAL A 76 2.63 -20.75 3.98
CA VAL A 76 2.01 -22.04 3.66
C VAL A 76 0.51 -21.88 3.39
N ASN A 77 -0.16 -22.94 2.96
CA ASN A 77 -1.60 -22.95 2.67
C ASN A 77 -2.11 -21.82 1.75
N LYS A 78 -1.24 -21.37 0.83
CA LYS A 78 -1.55 -20.29 -0.12
C LYS A 78 -2.75 -20.67 -0.99
N SER A 79 -3.77 -19.82 -1.00
CA SER A 79 -4.98 -20.00 -1.80
C SER A 79 -5.44 -18.67 -2.39
N MET A 80 -5.91 -18.69 -3.63
CA MET A 80 -6.47 -17.52 -4.31
C MET A 80 -7.92 -17.82 -4.70
N GLY A 81 -8.85 -17.13 -4.05
CA GLY A 81 -10.28 -17.18 -4.39
C GLY A 81 -10.70 -16.07 -5.35
N LYS A 82 -12.02 -15.84 -5.46
CA LYS A 82 -12.58 -14.82 -6.35
C LYS A 82 -12.33 -13.37 -5.88
N TYR A 83 -12.26 -13.15 -4.57
CA TYR A 83 -12.18 -11.80 -3.97
C TYR A 83 -11.01 -11.60 -3.02
N ARG A 84 -10.31 -12.66 -2.62
CA ARG A 84 -9.17 -12.60 -1.72
C ARG A 84 -8.19 -13.72 -1.98
N SER A 85 -6.92 -13.43 -1.74
CA SER A 85 -5.91 -14.45 -1.50
C SER A 85 -5.72 -14.60 0.00
N VAL A 86 -5.38 -15.80 0.44
CA VAL A 86 -5.12 -16.13 1.86
C VAL A 86 -3.89 -17.01 1.95
N PHE A 87 -3.15 -16.91 3.05
CA PHE A 87 -2.08 -17.81 3.41
C PHE A 87 -1.92 -17.87 4.93
N ASP A 88 -1.22 -18.89 5.41
CA ASP A 88 -0.83 -19.02 6.80
C ASP A 88 0.69 -18.84 6.95
N LEU A 89 1.09 -18.31 8.10
CA LEU A 89 2.48 -18.18 8.51
C LEU A 89 2.62 -18.71 9.94
N GLU A 90 3.53 -19.65 10.13
CA GLU A 90 3.97 -20.10 11.44
C GLU A 90 4.98 -19.10 12.02
N LEU A 91 4.77 -18.65 13.25
CA LEU A 91 5.66 -17.73 13.95
C LEU A 91 6.68 -18.54 14.77
N THR A 92 7.69 -19.04 14.08
CA THR A 92 8.73 -19.92 14.66
C THR A 92 9.78 -19.20 15.51
N GLN A 93 9.86 -17.87 15.43
CA GLN A 93 10.81 -17.02 16.15
C GLN A 93 10.07 -15.98 16.97
N ASP A 94 10.64 -15.61 18.11
CA ASP A 94 10.18 -14.50 18.93
C ASP A 94 10.65 -13.19 18.30
N GLY A 95 9.78 -12.17 18.30
CA GLY A 95 10.02 -10.91 17.63
C GLY A 95 9.00 -10.56 16.57
N THR A 96 9.34 -9.53 15.81
CA THR A 96 8.49 -8.93 14.80
C THR A 96 8.82 -9.46 13.42
N TYR A 97 7.79 -9.93 12.73
CA TYR A 97 7.81 -10.30 11.32
C TYR A 97 7.32 -9.12 10.48
N ARG A 98 7.98 -8.90 9.34
CA ARG A 98 7.46 -8.04 8.27
C ARG A 98 6.82 -8.89 7.19
N ILE A 99 5.56 -8.63 6.87
CA ILE A 99 4.82 -9.28 5.79
C ILE A 99 4.52 -8.23 4.73
N ALA A 100 5.09 -8.39 3.53
CA ALA A 100 4.95 -7.41 2.46
C ALA A 100 4.56 -8.06 1.13
N LEU A 101 3.61 -7.45 0.41
CA LEU A 101 3.37 -7.68 -1.00
C LEU A 101 3.98 -6.55 -1.81
N MET A 102 4.95 -6.90 -2.65
CA MET A 102 5.62 -5.95 -3.53
C MET A 102 5.03 -6.04 -4.94
N SER A 103 4.87 -4.92 -5.61
CA SER A 103 4.47 -4.88 -7.02
C SER A 103 5.41 -3.96 -7.78
N LYS A 104 6.14 -4.50 -8.75
CA LYS A 104 7.05 -3.72 -9.59
C LYS A 104 6.81 -4.10 -11.05
N PHE A 105 6.18 -3.20 -11.79
CA PHE A 105 5.78 -3.45 -13.17
C PHE A 105 6.08 -2.27 -14.07
N VAL A 106 6.37 -2.56 -15.32
CA VAL A 106 6.31 -1.60 -16.41
C VAL A 106 4.95 -1.70 -17.08
N PHE A 107 4.38 -0.54 -17.40
CA PHE A 107 3.19 -0.39 -18.21
C PHE A 107 3.59 0.34 -19.49
N ALA A 108 3.25 -0.24 -20.63
CA ALA A 108 3.52 0.34 -21.93
C ALA A 108 2.26 0.39 -22.79
N SER A 109 2.20 1.37 -23.68
CA SER A 109 1.23 1.41 -24.76
C SER A 109 1.85 1.95 -26.03
N TRP A 110 1.51 1.35 -27.17
CA TRP A 110 1.94 1.78 -28.49
C TRP A 110 0.85 1.50 -29.52
N GLU A 111 1.04 2.00 -30.74
CA GLU A 111 0.20 1.66 -31.89
C GLU A 111 0.67 0.36 -32.54
N GLU A 112 -0.23 -0.60 -32.69
CA GLU A 112 -0.04 -1.85 -33.42
C GLU A 112 -1.24 -2.06 -34.34
N ASP A 113 -1.00 -2.23 -35.64
CA ASP A 113 -2.05 -2.35 -36.67
C ASP A 113 -3.11 -1.23 -36.62
N GLY A 114 -2.68 0.00 -36.31
CA GLY A 114 -3.56 1.17 -36.19
C GLY A 114 -4.45 1.18 -34.94
N LYS A 115 -4.20 0.30 -33.96
CA LYS A 115 -4.92 0.21 -32.69
C LYS A 115 -3.97 0.36 -31.49
N PRO A 116 -4.44 0.88 -30.35
CA PRO A 116 -3.62 0.94 -29.15
C PRO A 116 -3.42 -0.48 -28.57
N ARG A 117 -2.19 -0.97 -28.57
CA ARG A 117 -1.76 -2.12 -27.76
C ARG A 117 -1.37 -1.62 -26.37
N ARG A 118 -1.84 -2.32 -25.34
CA ARG A 118 -1.40 -2.13 -23.95
C ARG A 118 -0.62 -3.35 -23.51
N TRP A 119 0.39 -3.11 -22.71
CA TRP A 119 1.26 -4.15 -22.19
C TRP A 119 1.62 -3.86 -20.74
N ARG A 120 1.79 -4.94 -19.97
CA ARG A 120 2.26 -4.92 -18.59
C ARG A 120 3.18 -6.11 -18.39
N GLY A 121 4.34 -5.88 -17.78
CA GLY A 121 5.29 -6.92 -17.45
C GLY A 121 6.46 -6.40 -16.62
N LEU A 122 7.54 -7.17 -16.59
CA LEU A 122 8.79 -6.77 -15.92
C LEU A 122 9.63 -5.87 -16.85
N ALA A 123 10.50 -5.05 -16.27
CA ALA A 123 11.24 -4.04 -17.06
C ALA A 123 12.13 -4.66 -18.16
N ASP A 124 12.71 -5.83 -17.90
CA ASP A 124 13.57 -6.58 -18.82
C ASP A 124 12.79 -7.38 -19.89
N GLU A 125 11.46 -7.38 -19.83
CA GLU A 125 10.58 -8.05 -20.79
C GLU A 125 10.06 -7.09 -21.87
N LEU A 126 9.99 -5.79 -21.59
CA LEU A 126 9.38 -4.82 -22.51
C LEU A 126 10.02 -4.84 -23.91
N ALA A 127 11.35 -4.82 -23.97
CA ALA A 127 12.08 -4.78 -25.24
C ALA A 127 11.88 -6.04 -26.11
N LYS A 128 11.44 -7.16 -25.53
CA LYS A 128 11.15 -8.41 -26.26
C LYS A 128 9.76 -8.36 -26.90
N GLU A 129 8.85 -7.60 -26.32
CA GLU A 129 7.43 -7.55 -26.70
C GLU A 129 7.09 -6.36 -27.59
N MET A 130 7.86 -5.28 -27.47
CA MET A 130 7.65 -4.03 -28.18
C MET A 130 8.36 -4.02 -29.54
N PRO A 131 7.69 -3.61 -30.63
CA PRO A 131 8.36 -3.36 -31.91
C PRO A 131 9.45 -2.29 -31.79
N ALA A 132 10.57 -2.47 -32.51
CA ALA A 132 11.69 -1.52 -32.46
C ALA A 132 11.31 -0.11 -32.95
N ASP A 133 10.31 0.00 -33.81
CA ASP A 133 9.75 1.24 -34.36
C ASP A 133 8.37 1.58 -33.79
N ALA A 134 8.06 1.11 -32.57
CA ALA A 134 6.80 1.32 -31.90
C ALA A 134 6.37 2.80 -31.90
N LYS A 135 5.29 3.10 -32.62
CA LYS A 135 4.75 4.46 -32.74
C LYS A 135 3.89 4.79 -31.53
N GLY A 136 3.97 6.05 -31.09
CA GLY A 136 3.17 6.53 -29.96
C GLY A 136 3.53 5.88 -28.63
N LEU A 137 4.75 5.36 -28.49
CA LEU A 137 5.20 4.66 -27.29
C LEU A 137 5.06 5.55 -26.04
N LYS A 138 4.36 5.03 -25.05
CA LYS A 138 4.28 5.58 -23.69
C LYS A 138 4.65 4.48 -22.73
N VAL A 139 5.59 4.76 -21.84
CA VAL A 139 6.06 3.81 -20.83
C VAL A 139 6.07 4.50 -19.47
N SER A 140 5.57 3.79 -18.47
CA SER A 140 5.61 4.19 -17.07
C SER A 140 5.90 2.99 -16.19
N GLU A 141 6.51 3.22 -15.04
CA GLU A 141 6.69 2.21 -14.01
C GLU A 141 5.68 2.38 -12.88
N SER A 142 5.39 1.28 -12.19
CA SER A 142 4.72 1.29 -10.90
C SER A 142 5.54 0.48 -9.92
N LEU A 143 5.77 1.04 -8.74
CA LEU A 143 6.33 0.34 -7.60
C LEU A 143 5.39 0.54 -6.40
N GLY A 144 4.74 -0.53 -5.98
CA GLY A 144 3.83 -0.55 -4.84
C GLY A 144 4.32 -1.48 -3.74
N ARG A 145 4.17 -1.04 -2.49
CA ARG A 145 4.38 -1.84 -1.28
C ARG A 145 3.12 -1.85 -0.42
N LEU A 146 2.66 -3.05 -0.08
CA LEU A 146 1.61 -3.24 0.90
C LEU A 146 2.22 -4.05 2.03
N GLU A 147 2.15 -3.58 3.28
CA GLU A 147 2.74 -4.33 4.39
C GLU A 147 1.89 -4.35 5.66
N THR A 148 2.18 -5.33 6.50
CA THR A 148 1.68 -5.45 7.87
C THR A 148 2.79 -6.06 8.72
N PHE A 149 2.68 -5.87 10.02
CA PHE A 149 3.65 -6.35 10.99
C PHE A 149 2.93 -7.26 12.00
N VAL A 150 3.60 -8.34 12.38
CA VAL A 150 3.09 -9.28 13.38
C VAL A 150 4.21 -9.58 14.36
N THR A 151 3.92 -9.51 15.65
CA THR A 151 4.89 -9.75 16.72
C THR A 151 4.48 -10.97 17.54
N LYS A 152 5.44 -11.87 17.77
CA LYS A 152 5.32 -12.95 18.74
C LYS A 152 6.18 -12.62 19.95
N ASN A 153 5.59 -12.69 21.15
CA ASN A 153 6.22 -12.30 22.40
C ASN A 153 6.71 -10.84 22.33
N ASP A 154 8.00 -10.57 22.53
CA ASP A 154 8.54 -9.21 22.58
C ASP A 154 8.87 -8.64 21.20
N PRO A 155 8.70 -7.33 20.94
CA PRO A 155 8.97 -6.71 19.64
C PRO A 155 10.48 -6.65 19.30
N THR A 156 10.81 -6.78 18.02
CA THR A 156 12.18 -6.62 17.49
C THR A 156 12.19 -5.72 16.25
N THR A 157 13.37 -5.21 15.87
CA THR A 157 13.47 -4.20 14.79
C THR A 157 14.27 -4.66 13.56
N ASP A 158 14.89 -5.84 13.60
CA ASP A 158 15.76 -6.30 12.51
C ASP A 158 14.97 -6.58 11.21
N ALA A 159 13.77 -7.17 11.33
CA ALA A 159 12.90 -7.45 10.18
C ALA A 159 12.35 -6.20 9.48
N ILE A 160 12.27 -5.07 10.19
CA ILE A 160 11.60 -3.83 9.75
C ILE A 160 12.60 -2.73 9.38
N LYS A 161 13.87 -3.08 9.20
CA LYS A 161 14.89 -2.21 8.60
C LYS A 161 14.52 -1.83 7.15
N PRO A 162 14.88 -0.63 6.69
CA PRO A 162 14.65 -0.20 5.31
C PRO A 162 15.38 -1.09 4.32
N THR A 163 14.75 -1.35 3.18
CA THR A 163 15.35 -2.09 2.05
C THR A 163 15.97 -1.16 1.01
N GLY A 164 15.61 0.13 1.03
CA GLY A 164 16.08 1.13 0.08
C GLY A 164 15.36 1.13 -1.27
N ASP A 165 14.24 0.39 -1.42
CA ASP A 165 13.50 0.28 -2.69
C ASP A 165 12.05 0.73 -2.54
N GLY A 166 11.71 1.84 -3.22
CA GLY A 166 10.37 2.41 -3.20
C GLY A 166 10.01 3.17 -1.93
N MET A 167 8.72 3.24 -1.64
CA MET A 167 8.20 3.83 -0.41
C MET A 167 8.24 2.82 0.74
N GLU A 168 8.71 3.27 1.91
CA GLU A 168 8.81 2.44 3.12
C GLU A 168 8.41 3.25 4.36
N MET A 169 7.69 2.65 5.30
CA MET A 169 7.44 3.26 6.62
C MET A 169 8.39 2.63 7.64
N ILE A 170 9.20 3.47 8.27
CA ILE A 170 10.12 3.06 9.31
C ILE A 170 9.55 3.50 10.66
N PRO A 171 9.40 2.57 11.62
CA PRO A 171 8.85 2.90 12.92
C PRO A 171 9.83 3.70 13.76
N VAL A 172 9.32 4.78 14.36
CA VAL A 172 9.91 5.38 15.56
C VAL A 172 9.18 4.80 16.79
N THR A 173 7.85 4.75 16.71
CA THR A 173 6.97 3.91 17.55
C THR A 173 6.77 2.56 16.88
N HIS A 174 6.86 1.46 17.63
CA HIS A 174 6.77 0.12 17.08
C HIS A 174 5.35 -0.15 16.50
N PRO A 175 5.22 -0.77 15.30
CA PRO A 175 3.93 -0.84 14.59
C PRO A 175 2.90 -1.78 15.21
N ASN A 176 3.31 -2.62 16.17
CA ASN A 176 2.40 -3.43 16.98
C ASN A 176 2.30 -2.93 18.43
N ASP A 177 2.80 -1.74 18.72
CA ASP A 177 2.76 -1.10 20.06
C ASP A 177 1.99 0.22 19.94
N LEU A 178 0.72 0.14 19.55
CA LEU A 178 -0.14 1.28 19.26
C LEU A 178 -1.38 1.23 20.15
N TYR A 179 -1.57 2.26 20.95
CA TYR A 179 -2.70 2.38 21.88
C TYR A 179 -3.51 3.64 21.62
N VAL A 180 -4.79 3.59 21.98
CA VAL A 180 -5.68 4.75 21.94
C VAL A 180 -5.15 5.83 22.89
N GLY A 181 -5.16 7.09 22.46
CA GLY A 181 -4.72 8.23 23.26
C GLY A 181 -3.21 8.49 23.21
N GLU A 182 -2.41 7.50 22.81
CA GLU A 182 -0.97 7.65 22.65
C GLU A 182 -0.60 8.18 21.25
N GLU A 183 0.45 9.01 21.20
CA GLU A 183 1.02 9.48 19.93
C GLU A 183 2.03 8.46 19.41
N ALA A 184 1.80 7.98 18.19
CA ALA A 184 2.74 7.15 17.47
C ALA A 184 3.47 7.97 16.40
N THR A 185 4.78 7.81 16.30
CA THR A 185 5.62 8.47 15.30
C THR A 185 6.22 7.47 14.33
N PHE A 186 6.26 7.84 13.06
CA PHE A 186 6.84 7.04 11.99
C PHE A 186 7.61 7.93 11.02
N LYS A 187 8.45 7.32 10.19
CA LYS A 187 9.19 7.99 9.13
C LYS A 187 8.92 7.33 7.78
N MET A 188 8.44 8.08 6.81
CA MET A 188 8.37 7.63 5.42
C MET A 188 9.69 7.87 4.71
N LEU A 189 10.17 6.84 4.01
CA LEU A 189 11.31 6.90 3.11
C LEU A 189 10.87 6.67 1.66
N VAL A 190 11.64 7.23 0.73
CA VAL A 190 11.52 7.01 -0.72
C VAL A 190 12.90 6.64 -1.27
N ASN A 191 13.11 5.34 -1.50
CA ASN A 191 14.39 4.74 -1.86
C ASN A 191 15.50 5.05 -0.82
N GLY A 192 15.20 4.82 0.46
CA GLY A 192 16.14 5.05 1.57
C GLY A 192 16.25 6.50 2.05
N GLU A 193 15.78 7.48 1.27
CA GLU A 193 15.84 8.90 1.62
C GLU A 193 14.55 9.40 2.27
N PRO A 194 14.58 10.43 3.15
CA PRO A 194 13.38 11.06 3.71
C PRO A 194 12.32 11.43 2.67
N GLY A 195 11.14 10.83 2.76
CA GLY A 195 9.98 11.16 1.95
C GLY A 195 9.29 12.40 2.49
N LYS A 196 9.77 13.60 2.12
CA LYS A 196 9.22 14.89 2.54
C LYS A 196 7.91 15.23 1.83
N ASP A 197 7.01 15.95 2.52
CA ASP A 197 5.76 16.51 1.98
C ASP A 197 4.82 15.45 1.38
N LEU A 198 4.91 14.20 1.85
CA LEU A 198 4.01 13.12 1.46
C LEU A 198 2.71 13.26 2.25
N GLU A 199 1.58 13.30 1.55
CA GLU A 199 0.26 13.22 2.18
C GLU A 199 -0.09 11.76 2.45
N LEU A 200 -0.39 11.44 3.70
CA LEU A 200 -0.88 10.14 4.13
C LEU A 200 -2.36 10.25 4.47
N THR A 201 -3.11 9.25 4.03
CA THR A 201 -4.51 9.03 4.43
C THR A 201 -4.57 7.83 5.35
N ILE A 202 -5.22 7.98 6.49
CA ILE A 202 -5.40 6.95 7.52
C ILE A 202 -6.89 6.74 7.72
N VAL A 203 -7.32 5.49 7.68
CA VAL A 203 -8.74 5.12 7.74
C VAL A 203 -8.89 3.92 8.67
N ARG A 204 -9.70 4.05 9.71
CA ARG A 204 -10.09 2.91 10.55
C ARG A 204 -10.93 1.92 9.76
N GLY A 205 -10.85 0.63 10.07
CA GLY A 205 -11.71 -0.42 9.52
C GLY A 205 -13.21 -0.21 9.83
N GLY A 206 -14.05 -1.14 9.37
CA GLY A 206 -15.50 -1.08 9.63
C GLY A 206 -16.20 0.10 8.94
N THR A 207 -15.66 0.59 7.82
CA THR A 207 -16.21 1.74 7.07
C THR A 207 -17.66 1.52 6.63
N ARG A 208 -18.06 0.26 6.38
CA ARG A 208 -19.42 -0.12 5.95
C ARG A 208 -20.51 0.24 6.96
N TYR A 209 -20.17 0.36 8.24
CA TYR A 209 -21.10 0.65 9.33
C TYR A 209 -21.08 2.13 9.76
N ARG A 210 -20.44 3.00 8.98
CA ARG A 210 -20.31 4.43 9.26
C ARG A 210 -20.85 5.26 8.10
N ASN A 211 -21.38 6.44 8.41
CA ASN A 211 -21.90 7.38 7.40
C ASN A 211 -20.78 8.08 6.61
N ASN A 212 -19.54 8.03 7.09
CA ASN A 212 -18.35 8.52 6.41
C ASN A 212 -17.14 7.65 6.79
N LEU A 213 -16.02 7.84 6.11
CA LEU A 213 -14.81 7.02 6.29
C LEU A 213 -14.03 7.36 7.57
N GLU A 214 -14.30 8.51 8.21
CA GLU A 214 -13.49 9.10 9.29
C GLU A 214 -12.00 9.13 8.90
N GLU A 215 -11.69 9.66 7.71
CA GLU A 215 -10.30 9.74 7.24
C GLU A 215 -9.52 10.79 8.03
N GLN A 216 -8.35 10.40 8.53
CA GLN A 216 -7.34 11.32 9.04
C GLN A 216 -6.28 11.54 7.97
N LYS A 217 -5.86 12.80 7.80
CA LYS A 217 -4.76 13.17 6.90
C LYS A 217 -3.60 13.75 7.69
N VAL A 218 -2.40 13.29 7.38
CA VAL A 218 -1.15 13.79 7.95
C VAL A 218 -0.14 13.98 6.83
N THR A 219 0.80 14.91 6.99
CA THR A 219 1.85 15.19 6.00
C THR A 219 3.21 15.01 6.63
N THR A 220 4.12 14.35 5.93
CA THR A 220 5.48 14.18 6.43
C THR A 220 6.28 15.49 6.42
N ASN A 221 7.09 15.68 7.46
CA ASN A 221 7.96 16.85 7.59
C ASN A 221 9.24 16.73 6.71
N ALA A 222 10.17 17.68 6.83
CA ALA A 222 11.43 17.69 6.08
C ALA A 222 12.34 16.47 6.33
N LYS A 223 12.16 15.77 7.46
CA LYS A 223 12.84 14.53 7.79
C LYS A 223 12.04 13.30 7.36
N GLY A 224 10.90 13.46 6.70
CA GLY A 224 10.00 12.37 6.34
C GLY A 224 9.19 11.83 7.52
N GLU A 225 9.20 12.50 8.68
CA GLU A 225 8.49 12.03 9.87
C GLU A 225 7.04 12.51 9.87
N PHE A 226 6.14 11.70 10.44
CA PHE A 226 4.76 12.08 10.76
C PHE A 226 4.34 11.42 12.08
N SER A 227 3.39 12.06 12.77
CA SER A 227 2.85 11.58 14.05
C SER A 227 1.33 11.47 13.96
N VAL A 228 0.78 10.50 14.68
CA VAL A 228 -0.65 10.15 14.69
C VAL A 228 -1.06 9.84 16.13
N THR A 229 -2.12 10.47 16.62
CA THR A 229 -2.80 10.07 17.85
C THR A 229 -4.06 9.30 17.48
N TRP A 230 -4.24 8.11 18.03
CA TRP A 230 -5.37 7.23 17.71
C TRP A 230 -6.52 7.47 18.67
N ASP A 231 -7.73 7.73 18.14
CA ASP A 231 -8.91 8.04 18.95
C ASP A 231 -9.77 6.81 19.29
N LYS A 232 -9.60 5.73 18.53
CA LYS A 232 -10.36 4.49 18.67
C LYS A 232 -9.49 3.25 18.44
N PRO A 233 -9.79 2.11 19.08
CA PRO A 233 -9.10 0.87 18.79
C PRO A 233 -9.61 0.27 17.47
N GLY A 234 -8.83 -0.65 16.90
CA GLY A 234 -9.15 -1.45 15.74
C GLY A 234 -8.02 -1.49 14.70
N MET A 235 -8.29 -2.18 13.59
CA MET A 235 -7.40 -2.19 12.43
C MET A 235 -7.53 -0.89 11.64
N TYR A 236 -6.41 -0.31 11.25
CA TYR A 236 -6.30 0.90 10.44
C TYR A 236 -5.56 0.59 9.14
N TRP A 237 -6.00 1.25 8.08
CA TRP A 237 -5.30 1.31 6.81
C TRP A 237 -4.69 2.69 6.64
N LEU A 238 -3.37 2.72 6.44
CA LEU A 238 -2.61 3.92 6.13
C LEU A 238 -2.12 3.81 4.70
N SER A 239 -2.20 4.88 3.91
CA SER A 239 -1.69 4.89 2.55
C SER A 239 -1.16 6.24 2.12
N THR A 240 -0.15 6.20 1.25
CA THR A 240 0.37 7.35 0.52
C THR A 240 0.77 6.93 -0.89
N SER A 241 0.91 7.91 -1.77
CA SER A 241 1.35 7.69 -3.14
C SER A 241 2.19 8.86 -3.62
N GLY A 242 2.98 8.63 -4.64
CA GLY A 242 3.83 9.66 -5.23
C GLY A 242 4.23 9.28 -6.64
N LYS A 243 5.08 10.12 -7.23
CA LYS A 243 5.73 9.81 -8.49
C LYS A 243 7.11 10.43 -8.54
N ASP A 244 8.03 9.78 -9.24
CA ASP A 244 9.36 10.31 -9.54
C ASP A 244 9.79 9.90 -10.95
N GLU A 245 11.01 10.31 -11.31
CA GLU A 245 11.66 9.97 -12.59
C GLU A 245 12.75 8.88 -12.39
N LYS A 246 12.78 8.21 -11.23
CA LYS A 246 13.78 7.19 -10.89
C LYS A 246 13.35 5.82 -11.43
N THR A 247 13.32 5.69 -12.75
CA THR A 247 12.87 4.47 -13.44
C THR A 247 14.00 3.46 -13.64
N SER A 248 13.64 2.18 -13.75
CA SER A 248 14.56 1.08 -14.09
C SER A 248 14.62 0.77 -15.60
N SER A 249 13.58 1.09 -16.36
CA SER A 249 13.52 1.02 -17.82
C SER A 249 13.93 2.37 -18.44
N PRO A 250 14.85 2.39 -19.43
CA PRO A 250 15.26 3.63 -20.09
C PRO A 250 14.12 4.28 -20.90
N GLU A 251 13.10 3.52 -21.30
CA GLU A 251 11.93 4.03 -22.02
C GLU A 251 10.91 4.72 -21.07
N ALA A 252 10.92 4.37 -19.79
CA ALA A 252 10.01 4.92 -18.80
C ALA A 252 10.51 6.28 -18.31
N LYS A 253 9.63 7.29 -18.38
CA LYS A 253 9.91 8.67 -17.90
C LYS A 253 9.30 9.01 -16.55
N VAL A 254 8.45 8.13 -16.04
CA VAL A 254 7.75 8.32 -14.78
C VAL A 254 7.58 6.98 -14.10
N ARG A 255 7.77 6.99 -12.79
CA ARG A 255 7.46 5.88 -11.90
C ARG A 255 6.42 6.34 -10.88
N PHE A 256 5.30 5.62 -10.82
CA PHE A 256 4.30 5.79 -9.79
C PHE A 256 4.68 4.95 -8.57
N LEU A 257 4.58 5.55 -7.40
CA LEU A 257 4.87 4.94 -6.11
C LEU A 257 3.58 4.81 -5.31
N MET A 258 3.38 3.66 -4.69
CA MET A 258 2.27 3.42 -3.78
C MET A 258 2.77 2.74 -2.52
N TYR A 259 2.27 3.18 -1.38
CA TYR A 259 2.47 2.54 -0.11
C TYR A 259 1.14 2.37 0.61
N SER A 260 0.96 1.22 1.25
CA SER A 260 -0.07 1.04 2.25
C SER A 260 0.38 0.12 3.38
N ALA A 261 -0.04 0.43 4.61
CA ALA A 261 0.11 -0.45 5.75
C ALA A 261 -1.22 -0.75 6.41
N THR A 262 -1.34 -1.96 6.95
CA THR A 262 -2.37 -2.31 7.93
C THR A 262 -1.74 -2.34 9.31
N LEU A 263 -2.32 -1.60 10.26
CA LEU A 263 -1.84 -1.46 11.63
C LEU A 263 -2.98 -1.74 12.60
N GLU A 264 -2.70 -2.36 13.74
CA GLU A 264 -3.68 -2.57 14.81
C GLU A 264 -3.43 -1.58 15.94
N VAL A 265 -4.50 -0.91 16.39
CA VAL A 265 -4.49 -0.05 17.58
C VAL A 265 -5.32 -0.73 18.66
N LEU A 266 -4.73 -0.92 19.84
CA LEU A 266 -5.38 -1.55 20.99
C LEU A 266 -6.02 -0.52 21.92
N PRO A 267 -7.05 -0.89 22.69
CA PRO A 267 -7.49 -0.07 23.82
C PRO A 267 -6.42 -0.04 24.91
N GLU A 268 -6.41 1.02 25.72
CA GLU A 268 -5.68 1.05 27.00
C GLU A 268 -6.14 -0.05 27.97
#